data_AF-A0A7C0UHE2-F1
#
_entry.id   AF-A0A7C0UHE2-F1
#
_cell.length_a   1.000
_cell.length_b   1.000
_cell.length_c   1.000
_cell.angle_alpha   90.00
_cell.angle_beta   90.00
_cell.angle_gamma   90.00
#
_symmetry.space_group_name_H-M   'P 1'
#
loop_
_entity.id
_entity.type
_entity.pdbx_description
1 polymer ?
#
loop_
_entity_poly.entity_id
_entity_poly.type
_entity_poly.pdbx_seq_one_letter_code
_entity_poly.pdbx_strand_id
1 'polypeptide(L)'
;MLLERFNQIEILCIKGGWQDMKKILVFLFWVMMVFIGLYLALQFCRVAEKIKNDGGRELNKTVQKKRINIYYRVRSGDSIERIARTFKVLPYHLRETNKMVPGVVIHPGQLLKIPWIKWPTYEGKASWYGPGFHGRRMANRDIYNQNKILVAHRHYPFGTKLKITNLENGKSVVAPVLDRGPYTMKGGKYNREIDLSLGAAKALGAVEKGVIPVRIEPLG
;
A
#
# COMPACT_ATOMS: atom_id res chain seq x y z
N MET A 1 -53.72 22.17 5.65
CA MET A 1 -53.14 23.53 5.72
C MET A 1 -52.29 23.95 4.51
N LEU A 2 -52.34 23.21 3.39
CA LEU A 2 -51.70 23.55 2.11
C LEU A 2 -52.72 23.88 0.99
N LEU A 3 -54.00 23.59 1.19
CA LEU A 3 -55.07 23.88 0.22
C LEU A 3 -55.62 25.31 0.30
N GLU A 4 -55.49 26.00 1.43
CA GLU A 4 -55.98 27.39 1.57
C GLU A 4 -55.00 28.44 1.03
N ARG A 5 -53.75 28.06 0.75
CA ARG A 5 -52.77 28.97 0.10
C ARG A 5 -52.89 29.02 -1.42
N PHE A 6 -53.63 28.11 -2.05
CA PHE A 6 -53.87 28.13 -3.50
C PHE A 6 -54.96 29.14 -3.90
N ASN A 7 -55.98 29.34 -3.06
CA ASN A 7 -57.08 30.28 -3.37
C ASN A 7 -56.70 31.77 -3.28
N GLN A 8 -55.59 32.14 -2.63
CA GLN A 8 -55.12 33.52 -2.66
C GLN A 8 -54.36 33.87 -3.95
N ILE A 9 -53.90 32.89 -4.73
CA ILE A 9 -53.22 33.13 -6.01
C ILE A 9 -54.23 33.48 -7.11
N GLU A 10 -55.43 32.89 -7.10
CA GLU A 10 -56.47 33.21 -8.09
C GLU A 10 -57.04 34.63 -7.96
N ILE A 11 -57.11 35.19 -6.75
CA ILE A 11 -57.70 36.53 -6.54
C ILE A 11 -56.75 37.66 -6.98
N LEU A 12 -55.44 37.43 -7.03
CA LEU A 12 -54.46 38.41 -7.54
C LEU A 12 -54.45 38.51 -9.08
N CYS A 13 -54.95 37.51 -9.80
CA CYS A 13 -54.98 37.50 -11.27
C CYS A 13 -56.04 38.42 -11.89
N ILE A 14 -57.03 38.89 -11.13
CA ILE A 14 -58.14 39.69 -11.69
C ILE A 14 -57.86 41.21 -11.59
N LYS A 15 -56.86 41.65 -10.81
CA LYS A 15 -56.49 43.08 -10.70
C LYS A 15 -55.14 43.47 -11.33
N GLY A 16 -54.27 42.51 -11.64
CA GLY A 16 -53.01 42.74 -12.35
C GLY A 16 -53.15 42.39 -13.83
N GLY A 17 -53.18 43.39 -14.70
CA GLY A 17 -53.39 43.21 -16.13
C GLY A 17 -52.37 42.27 -16.80
N TRP A 18 -52.65 41.86 -18.04
CA TRP A 18 -51.86 40.95 -18.89
C TRP A 18 -50.32 41.13 -18.87
N GLN A 19 -49.81 42.29 -18.44
CA GLN A 19 -48.38 42.51 -18.22
C GLN A 19 -47.79 41.72 -17.03
N ASP A 20 -48.55 41.44 -15.98
CA ASP A 20 -48.06 40.73 -14.80
C ASP A 20 -47.97 39.22 -15.04
N MET A 21 -48.88 38.64 -15.84
CA MET A 21 -48.76 37.25 -16.31
C MET A 21 -47.48 37.03 -17.14
N LYS A 22 -47.08 37.99 -17.98
CA LYS A 22 -45.83 37.90 -18.75
C LYS A 22 -44.60 37.89 -17.83
N LYS A 23 -44.59 38.68 -16.75
CA LYS A 23 -43.49 38.67 -15.77
C LYS A 23 -43.42 37.35 -15.01
N ILE A 24 -44.56 36.78 -14.62
CA ILE A 24 -44.62 35.46 -13.98
C ILE A 24 -44.12 34.37 -14.92
N LEU A 25 -44.52 34.41 -16.20
CA LEU A 25 -44.06 33.44 -17.20
C LEU A 25 -42.55 33.54 -17.46
N VAL A 26 -42.01 34.76 -17.53
CA VAL A 26 -40.56 35.01 -17.66
C VAL A 26 -39.81 34.57 -16.40
N PHE A 27 -40.37 34.78 -15.22
CA PHE A 27 -39.79 34.31 -13.96
C PHE A 27 -39.78 32.79 -13.86
N LEU A 28 -40.88 32.12 -14.19
CA LEU A 28 -40.97 30.66 -14.23
C LEU A 28 -40.02 30.06 -15.28
N PHE A 29 -39.88 30.71 -16.44
CA PHE A 29 -38.90 30.33 -17.45
C PHE A 29 -37.47 30.45 -16.95
N TRP A 30 -37.13 31.54 -16.24
CA TRP A 30 -35.81 31.71 -15.61
C TRP A 30 -35.54 30.67 -14.53
N VAL A 31 -36.52 30.39 -13.67
CA VAL A 31 -36.42 29.34 -12.63
C VAL A 31 -36.19 27.97 -13.29
N MET A 32 -36.95 27.65 -14.34
CA MET A 32 -36.78 26.41 -15.10
C MET A 32 -35.38 26.32 -15.75
N MET A 33 -34.86 27.41 -16.32
CA MET A 33 -33.52 27.45 -16.90
C MET A 33 -32.41 27.23 -15.85
N VAL A 34 -32.58 27.75 -14.63
CA VAL A 34 -31.65 27.49 -13.52
C VAL A 34 -31.66 26.01 -13.13
N PHE A 35 -32.83 25.38 -13.03
CA PHE A 35 -32.93 23.94 -12.72
C PHE A 35 -32.36 23.07 -13.83
N ILE A 36 -32.57 23.42 -15.11
CA ILE A 36 -31.95 22.74 -16.26
C ILE A 36 -30.43 22.86 -16.20
N GLY A 37 -29.91 24.07 -15.93
CA GLY A 37 -28.47 24.31 -15.78
C GLY A 37 -27.85 23.48 -14.66
N LEU A 38 -28.49 23.41 -13.49
CA LEU A 38 -28.03 22.62 -12.35
C LEU A 38 -28.07 21.11 -12.64
N TYR A 39 -29.14 20.64 -13.28
CA TYR A 39 -29.27 19.23 -13.69
C TYR A 39 -28.17 18.84 -14.67
N LEU A 40 -27.93 19.64 -15.72
CA LEU A 40 -26.86 19.40 -16.69
C LEU A 40 -25.48 19.42 -16.01
N ALA A 41 -25.21 20.38 -15.12
CA ALA A 41 -23.95 20.44 -14.37
C ALA A 41 -23.69 19.18 -13.52
N LEU A 42 -24.74 18.64 -12.90
CA LEU A 42 -24.66 17.37 -12.15
C LEU A 42 -24.40 16.16 -13.07
N GLN A 43 -25.04 16.12 -14.25
CA GLN A 43 -24.77 15.07 -15.24
C GLN A 43 -23.32 15.15 -15.76
N PHE A 44 -22.82 16.35 -16.05
CA PHE A 44 -21.42 16.57 -16.45
C PHE A 44 -20.44 16.14 -15.35
N CYS A 45 -20.69 16.47 -14.07
CA CYS A 45 -19.84 16.03 -12.97
C CYS A 45 -19.76 14.50 -12.87
N ARG A 46 -20.91 13.80 -12.96
CA ARG A 46 -20.96 12.33 -12.92
C ARG A 46 -20.21 11.70 -14.08
N VAL A 47 -20.34 12.26 -15.28
CA VAL A 47 -19.61 11.79 -16.47
C VAL A 47 -18.10 12.01 -16.30
N ALA A 48 -17.67 13.18 -15.81
CA ALA A 48 -16.26 13.47 -15.56
C ALA A 48 -15.64 12.53 -14.50
N GLU A 49 -16.37 12.24 -13.42
CA GLU A 49 -15.94 11.30 -12.38
C GLU A 49 -15.87 9.87 -12.92
N LYS A 50 -16.82 9.46 -13.75
CA LYS A 50 -16.81 8.15 -14.43
C LYS A 50 -15.63 8.03 -15.40
N ILE A 51 -15.36 9.05 -16.22
CA ILE A 51 -14.21 9.08 -17.15
C ILE A 51 -12.89 8.99 -16.37
N LYS A 52 -12.75 9.73 -15.27
CA LYS A 52 -11.56 9.66 -14.40
C LYS A 52 -11.36 8.26 -13.82
N ASN A 53 -12.43 7.62 -13.36
CA ASN A 53 -12.40 6.29 -12.77
C ASN A 53 -12.15 5.18 -13.81
N ASP A 54 -12.78 5.27 -14.98
CA ASP A 54 -12.63 4.28 -16.05
C ASP A 54 -11.25 4.39 -16.72
N GLY A 55 -10.74 5.61 -16.93
CA GLY A 55 -9.37 5.85 -17.41
C GLY A 55 -8.30 5.29 -16.46
N GLY A 56 -8.48 5.47 -15.13
CA GLY A 56 -7.60 4.87 -14.14
C GLY A 56 -7.66 3.32 -14.11
N ARG A 57 -8.82 2.74 -14.43
CA ARG A 57 -9.03 1.29 -14.48
C ARG A 57 -8.42 0.67 -15.75
N GLU A 58 -8.56 1.32 -16.90
CA GLU A 58 -7.94 0.88 -18.16
C GLU A 58 -6.42 1.04 -18.16
N LEU A 59 -5.91 2.14 -17.61
CA LEU A 59 -4.46 2.33 -17.47
C LEU A 59 -3.86 1.23 -16.57
N ASN A 60 -4.51 0.91 -15.45
CA ASN A 60 -4.08 -0.20 -14.58
C ASN A 60 -4.15 -1.57 -15.28
N LYS A 61 -5.20 -1.84 -16.08
CA LYS A 61 -5.28 -3.07 -16.88
C LYS A 61 -4.15 -3.15 -17.91
N THR A 62 -3.82 -2.05 -18.56
CA THR A 62 -2.78 -1.97 -19.60
C THR A 62 -1.37 -2.13 -18.99
N VAL A 63 -1.11 -1.48 -17.85
CA VAL A 63 0.14 -1.61 -17.08
C VAL A 63 0.31 -3.02 -16.49
N GLN A 64 -0.78 -3.70 -16.09
CA GLN A 64 -0.73 -5.09 -15.64
C GLN A 64 -0.46 -6.10 -16.78
N LYS A 65 -0.83 -5.78 -18.04
CA LYS A 65 -0.88 -6.73 -19.18
C LYS A 65 0.47 -7.02 -19.85
N LYS A 66 1.59 -6.39 -19.45
CA LYS A 66 2.92 -6.68 -20.03
C LYS A 66 3.94 -7.18 -18.99
N ARG A 67 3.52 -8.12 -18.14
CA ARG A 67 4.42 -8.84 -17.23
C ARG A 67 5.04 -10.03 -17.97
N ILE A 68 6.34 -9.93 -18.29
CA ILE A 68 7.08 -11.03 -18.90
C ILE A 68 7.18 -12.17 -17.88
N ASN A 69 6.67 -13.36 -18.20
CA ASN A 69 6.86 -14.55 -17.38
C ASN A 69 8.32 -15.00 -17.51
N ILE A 70 9.07 -14.94 -16.42
CA ILE A 70 10.46 -15.41 -16.36
C ILE A 70 10.46 -16.83 -15.80
N TYR A 71 11.21 -17.73 -16.43
CA TYR A 71 11.43 -19.09 -15.94
C TYR A 71 12.92 -19.31 -15.67
N TYR A 72 13.23 -20.04 -14.61
CA TYR A 72 14.58 -20.45 -14.25
C TYR A 72 14.71 -21.97 -14.27
N ARG A 73 15.73 -22.49 -14.95
CA ARG A 73 16.05 -23.92 -14.95
C ARG A 73 16.99 -24.22 -13.78
N VAL A 74 16.52 -25.03 -12.84
CA VAL A 74 17.28 -25.46 -11.65
C VAL A 74 18.57 -26.15 -12.07
N ARG A 75 19.69 -25.78 -11.44
CA ARG A 75 21.02 -26.36 -11.66
C ARG A 75 21.41 -27.26 -10.49
N SER A 76 22.41 -28.11 -10.69
CA SER A 76 23.01 -28.88 -9.60
C SER A 76 23.54 -27.94 -8.52
N GLY A 77 23.20 -28.22 -7.25
CA GLY A 77 23.59 -27.41 -6.10
C GLY A 77 22.73 -26.16 -5.84
N ASP A 78 21.68 -25.92 -6.63
CA ASP A 78 20.72 -24.86 -6.33
C ASP A 78 19.85 -25.19 -5.11
N SER A 79 19.46 -24.15 -4.38
CA SER A 79 18.39 -24.21 -3.39
C SER A 79 17.35 -23.12 -3.70
N ILE A 80 16.11 -23.30 -3.21
CA ILE A 80 15.06 -22.28 -3.33
C ILE A 80 15.55 -20.93 -2.82
N GLU A 81 16.27 -20.92 -1.70
CA GLU A 81 16.80 -19.71 -1.06
C GLU A 81 17.87 -19.03 -1.94
N ARG A 82 18.71 -19.80 -2.62
CA ARG A 82 19.74 -19.26 -3.54
C ARG A 82 19.10 -18.69 -4.80
N ILE A 83 18.15 -19.40 -5.40
CA ILE A 83 17.42 -18.94 -6.58
C ILE A 83 16.64 -17.68 -6.23
N ALA A 84 15.86 -17.70 -5.15
CA ALA A 84 15.07 -16.55 -4.72
C ALA A 84 15.94 -15.31 -4.47
N ARG A 85 17.09 -15.47 -3.81
CA ARG A 85 18.06 -14.39 -3.60
C ARG A 85 18.61 -13.83 -4.92
N THR A 86 18.91 -14.70 -5.88
CA THR A 86 19.41 -14.32 -7.22
C THR A 86 18.39 -13.43 -7.95
N PHE A 87 17.11 -13.79 -7.87
CA PHE A 87 16.02 -13.05 -8.50
C PHE A 87 15.43 -11.95 -7.61
N LYS A 88 16.01 -11.70 -6.42
CA LYS A 88 15.53 -10.72 -5.43
C LYS A 88 14.06 -10.91 -5.04
N VAL A 89 13.60 -12.17 -4.96
CA VAL A 89 12.25 -12.55 -4.54
C VAL A 89 12.29 -13.29 -3.20
N LEU A 90 11.15 -13.38 -2.50
CA LEU A 90 11.05 -14.24 -1.31
C LEU A 90 11.08 -15.71 -1.70
N PRO A 91 11.79 -16.56 -0.92
CA PRO A 91 11.67 -18.01 -1.02
C PRO A 91 10.21 -18.49 -0.94
N TYR A 92 9.40 -17.87 -0.08
CA TYR A 92 7.98 -18.16 0.06
C TYR A 92 7.21 -17.90 -1.25
N HIS A 93 7.35 -16.71 -1.85
CA HIS A 93 6.69 -16.38 -3.11
C HIS A 93 7.15 -17.26 -4.27
N LEU A 94 8.44 -17.63 -4.30
CA LEU A 94 8.95 -18.56 -5.30
C LEU A 94 8.29 -19.94 -5.14
N ARG A 95 8.14 -20.44 -3.91
CA ARG A 95 7.44 -21.71 -3.63
C ARG A 95 5.96 -21.62 -4.02
N GLU A 96 5.26 -20.59 -3.57
CA GLU A 96 3.83 -20.38 -3.82
C GLU A 96 3.51 -20.28 -5.32
N THR A 97 4.30 -19.49 -6.06
CA THR A 97 4.17 -19.34 -7.53
C THR A 97 4.33 -20.66 -8.27
N ASN A 98 5.13 -21.58 -7.72
CA ASN A 98 5.38 -22.91 -8.25
C ASN A 98 4.59 -24.01 -7.53
N LYS A 99 3.59 -23.64 -6.71
CA LYS A 99 2.73 -24.56 -5.96
C LYS A 99 3.50 -25.57 -5.09
N MET A 100 4.60 -25.13 -4.49
CA MET A 100 5.46 -25.96 -3.64
C MET A 100 5.14 -25.79 -2.16
N VAL A 101 5.11 -26.89 -1.41
CA VAL A 101 5.05 -26.85 0.05
C VAL A 101 6.45 -26.64 0.66
N PRO A 102 6.56 -26.09 1.89
CA PRO A 102 7.83 -26.04 2.61
C PRO A 102 8.46 -27.44 2.73
N GLY A 103 9.77 -27.54 2.50
CA GLY A 103 10.50 -28.81 2.55
C GLY A 103 10.59 -29.60 1.23
N VAL A 104 9.85 -29.22 0.18
CA VAL A 104 9.99 -29.82 -1.15
C VAL A 104 11.41 -29.66 -1.68
N VAL A 105 11.98 -30.76 -2.17
CA VAL A 105 13.27 -30.81 -2.87
C VAL A 105 13.07 -30.40 -4.33
N ILE A 106 13.96 -29.55 -4.84
CA ILE A 106 14.02 -29.20 -6.26
C ILE A 106 15.09 -30.03 -6.96
N HIS A 107 14.85 -30.40 -8.22
CA HIS A 107 15.77 -31.24 -8.99
C HIS A 107 16.39 -30.47 -10.16
N PRO A 108 17.66 -30.73 -10.51
CA PRO A 108 18.26 -30.15 -11.70
C PRO A 108 17.41 -30.40 -12.96
N GLY A 109 17.29 -29.38 -13.81
CA GLY A 109 16.46 -29.41 -15.01
C GLY A 109 15.01 -28.97 -14.80
N GLN A 110 14.50 -28.96 -13.56
CA GLN A 110 13.18 -28.44 -13.23
C GLN A 110 13.05 -26.96 -13.61
N LEU A 111 11.92 -26.58 -14.21
CA LEU A 111 11.61 -25.20 -14.53
C LEU A 111 10.80 -24.55 -13.40
N LEU A 112 11.32 -23.45 -12.84
CA LEU A 112 10.62 -22.63 -11.86
C LEU A 112 10.17 -21.34 -12.51
N LYS A 113 8.88 -21.03 -12.38
CA LYS A 113 8.34 -19.72 -12.69
C LYS A 113 8.82 -18.73 -11.63
N ILE A 114 9.58 -17.72 -12.05
CA ILE A 114 10.06 -16.66 -11.17
C ILE A 114 8.93 -15.64 -11.02
N PRO A 115 8.47 -15.36 -9.78
CA PRO A 115 7.44 -14.36 -9.57
C PRO A 115 7.96 -12.97 -9.90
N TRP A 116 7.12 -12.16 -10.55
CA TRP A 116 7.32 -10.72 -10.65
C TRP A 116 6.57 -10.04 -9.50
N ILE A 117 6.99 -10.35 -8.26
CA ILE A 117 6.36 -9.81 -7.05
C ILE A 117 7.23 -8.70 -6.49
N LYS A 118 6.71 -7.47 -6.60
CA LYS A 118 7.15 -6.37 -5.75
C LYS A 118 6.86 -6.77 -4.32
N TRP A 119 7.86 -6.70 -3.45
CA TRP A 119 7.71 -7.06 -2.06
C TRP A 119 6.53 -6.29 -1.44
N PRO A 120 5.52 -6.98 -0.89
CA PRO A 120 4.33 -6.31 -0.42
C PRO A 120 4.66 -5.45 0.79
N THR A 121 3.85 -4.42 0.99
CA THR A 121 3.76 -3.79 2.29
C THR A 121 3.06 -4.74 3.25
N TYR A 122 3.62 -4.92 4.44
CA TYR A 122 3.04 -5.77 5.48
C TYR A 122 3.26 -5.18 6.86
N GLU A 123 2.53 -5.69 7.84
CA GLU A 123 2.61 -5.25 9.24
C GLU A 123 3.17 -6.38 10.11
N GLY A 124 3.83 -6.00 11.20
CA GLY A 124 4.48 -6.94 12.09
C GLY A 124 5.01 -6.26 13.35
N LYS A 125 5.85 -6.97 14.10
CA LYS A 125 6.50 -6.43 15.30
C LYS A 125 7.96 -6.15 15.03
N ALA A 126 8.40 -4.97 15.44
CA ALA A 126 9.81 -4.61 15.50
C ALA A 126 10.31 -4.64 16.94
N SER A 127 11.57 -5.03 17.12
CA SER A 127 12.32 -4.71 18.34
C SER A 127 13.64 -4.05 17.99
N TRP A 128 14.52 -3.82 18.96
CA TRP A 128 15.83 -3.22 18.69
C TRP A 128 16.96 -3.95 19.42
N TYR A 129 18.18 -3.86 18.89
CA TYR A 129 19.36 -4.43 19.53
C TYR A 129 19.68 -3.74 20.85
N GLY A 130 19.47 -4.43 21.97
CA GLY A 130 19.82 -3.94 23.29
C GLY A 130 21.33 -3.65 23.47
N PRO A 131 21.75 -3.22 24.67
CA PRO A 131 23.15 -2.95 24.98
C PRO A 131 24.06 -4.16 24.68
N GLY A 132 25.32 -3.90 24.30
CA GLY A 132 26.37 -4.92 24.14
C GLY A 132 26.53 -5.52 22.74
N PHE A 133 25.71 -5.13 21.76
CA PHE A 133 25.90 -5.55 20.36
C PHE A 133 26.87 -4.66 19.59
N HIS A 134 27.06 -3.40 19.99
CA HIS A 134 27.93 -2.46 19.29
C HIS A 134 29.36 -3.03 19.12
N GLY A 135 29.94 -2.86 17.92
CA GLY A 135 31.27 -3.38 17.61
C GLY A 135 31.29 -4.84 17.16
N ARG A 136 30.18 -5.58 17.28
CA ARG A 136 30.10 -6.97 16.78
C ARG A 136 29.97 -7.00 15.26
N ARG A 137 30.44 -8.09 14.66
CA ARG A 137 30.29 -8.35 13.22
C ARG A 137 28.85 -8.79 12.91
N MET A 138 28.23 -8.14 11.93
CA MET A 138 26.91 -8.49 11.37
C MET A 138 27.01 -9.61 10.32
N ALA A 139 25.88 -10.16 9.89
CA ALA A 139 25.81 -11.19 8.87
C ALA A 139 26.29 -10.74 7.48
N ASN A 140 26.28 -9.43 7.20
CA ASN A 140 26.89 -8.88 5.98
C ASN A 140 28.42 -8.72 6.09
N ARG A 141 29.02 -9.08 7.23
CA ARG A 141 30.45 -8.97 7.60
C ARG A 141 30.94 -7.57 8.01
N ASP A 142 30.08 -6.55 7.99
CA ASP A 142 30.41 -5.24 8.53
C ASP A 142 30.31 -5.21 10.06
N ILE A 143 30.94 -4.19 10.67
CA ILE A 143 30.85 -3.95 12.11
C ILE A 143 29.56 -3.16 12.43
N TYR A 144 28.77 -3.67 13.36
CA TYR A 144 27.55 -3.03 13.82
C TYR A 144 27.85 -1.74 14.57
N ASN A 145 27.33 -0.62 14.04
CA ASN A 145 27.30 0.67 14.71
C ASN A 145 25.89 0.99 15.18
N GLN A 146 25.67 1.02 16.49
CA GLN A 146 24.36 1.23 17.08
C GLN A 146 23.74 2.60 16.75
N ASN A 147 24.58 3.60 16.46
CA ASN A 147 24.14 4.96 16.15
C ASN A 147 23.75 5.14 14.67
N LYS A 148 24.07 4.18 13.80
CA LYS A 148 23.66 4.21 12.38
C LYS A 148 22.21 3.75 12.23
N ILE A 149 21.54 4.22 11.18
CA ILE A 149 20.22 3.75 10.78
C ILE A 149 20.39 2.48 9.92
N LEU A 150 20.06 1.33 10.48
CA LEU A 150 20.05 0.03 9.80
C LEU A 150 19.08 -0.94 10.48
N VAL A 151 18.79 -2.06 9.82
CA VAL A 151 17.93 -3.12 10.34
C VAL A 151 18.44 -4.53 10.01
N ALA A 152 18.01 -5.50 10.82
CA ALA A 152 18.12 -6.92 10.57
C ALA A 152 16.82 -7.47 10.01
N HIS A 153 16.91 -8.25 8.93
CA HIS A 153 15.75 -8.98 8.39
C HIS A 153 16.14 -10.38 7.90
N ARG A 154 15.25 -11.35 8.08
CA ARG A 154 15.47 -12.76 7.74
C ARG A 154 15.72 -13.00 6.25
N HIS A 155 14.97 -12.31 5.39
CA HIS A 155 14.87 -12.68 3.97
C HIS A 155 15.15 -11.57 2.97
N TYR A 156 15.13 -10.30 3.39
CA TYR A 156 15.40 -9.22 2.44
C TYR A 156 16.87 -9.28 2.03
N PRO A 157 17.19 -9.12 0.74
CA PRO A 157 18.58 -8.95 0.30
C PRO A 157 19.29 -7.86 1.10
N PHE A 158 20.60 -8.01 1.30
CA PHE A 158 21.36 -6.93 1.94
C PHE A 158 21.32 -5.67 1.06
N GLY A 159 21.22 -4.51 1.69
CA GLY A 159 21.08 -3.22 1.03
C GLY A 159 19.65 -2.85 0.61
N THR A 160 18.68 -3.76 0.70
CA THR A 160 17.27 -3.39 0.47
C THR A 160 16.85 -2.30 1.44
N LYS A 161 16.32 -1.20 0.91
CA LYS A 161 15.79 -0.09 1.71
C LYS A 161 14.35 -0.37 2.08
N LEU A 162 14.05 -0.29 3.36
CA LEU A 162 12.70 -0.44 3.90
C LEU A 162 12.30 0.88 4.55
N LYS A 163 11.14 1.41 4.18
CA LYS A 163 10.44 2.40 5.01
C LYS A 163 9.69 1.65 6.09
N ILE A 164 9.98 1.98 7.34
CA ILE A 164 9.40 1.36 8.52
C ILE A 164 8.62 2.44 9.23
N THR A 165 7.34 2.20 9.48
CA THR A 165 6.44 3.14 10.15
C THR A 165 5.99 2.53 11.47
N ASN A 166 6.21 3.23 12.58
CA ASN A 166 5.65 2.88 13.87
C ASN A 166 4.15 3.18 13.86
N LEU A 167 3.32 2.14 14.04
CA LEU A 167 1.87 2.26 13.94
C LEU A 167 1.23 2.97 15.14
N GLU A 168 1.95 3.10 16.25
CA GLU A 168 1.42 3.72 17.47
C GLU A 168 1.56 5.25 17.45
N ASN A 169 2.56 5.79 16.75
CA ASN A 169 2.84 7.23 16.75
C ASN A 169 3.01 7.84 15.34
N GLY A 170 2.90 7.02 14.28
CA GLY A 170 3.00 7.46 12.88
C GLY A 170 4.40 7.85 12.41
N LYS A 171 5.43 7.83 13.27
CA LYS A 171 6.81 8.15 12.86
C LYS A 171 7.33 7.07 11.92
N SER A 172 8.17 7.48 10.96
CA SER A 172 8.78 6.55 10.02
C SER A 172 10.27 6.81 9.82
N VAL A 173 10.99 5.75 9.43
CA VAL A 173 12.41 5.79 9.10
C VAL A 173 12.68 4.92 7.89
N VAL A 174 13.59 5.34 7.02
CA VAL A 174 14.09 4.49 5.93
C VAL A 174 15.41 3.88 6.36
N ALA A 175 15.50 2.55 6.35
CA ALA A 175 16.68 1.83 6.78
C ALA A 175 17.08 0.72 5.78
N PRO A 176 18.38 0.56 5.49
CA PRO A 176 18.88 -0.57 4.73
C PRO A 176 18.92 -1.84 5.60
N VAL A 177 18.63 -2.99 4.99
CA VAL A 177 18.82 -4.31 5.59
C VAL A 177 20.31 -4.66 5.54
N LEU A 178 20.97 -4.74 6.69
CA LEU A 178 22.41 -5.02 6.79
C LEU A 178 22.74 -6.22 7.66
N ASP A 179 21.75 -6.75 8.39
CA ASP A 179 21.94 -7.93 9.24
C ASP A 179 20.80 -8.95 9.08
N ARG A 180 20.91 -10.08 9.78
CA ARG A 180 19.98 -11.20 9.73
C ARG A 180 19.32 -11.46 11.08
N GLY A 181 18.13 -12.05 11.02
CA GLY A 181 17.21 -12.21 12.15
C GLY A 181 16.00 -11.27 12.00
N PRO A 182 15.15 -11.13 13.02
CA PRO A 182 15.10 -11.94 14.26
C PRO A 182 14.72 -13.40 14.01
N TYR A 183 15.25 -14.30 14.85
CA TYR A 183 14.97 -15.75 14.78
C TYR A 183 14.15 -16.29 15.96
N THR A 184 13.78 -15.42 16.92
CA THR A 184 13.01 -15.83 18.10
C THR A 184 11.64 -16.38 17.70
N MET A 185 11.36 -17.62 18.12
CA MET A 185 10.10 -18.32 17.88
C MET A 185 9.25 -18.38 19.16
N LYS A 186 7.93 -18.28 19.01
CA LYS A 186 6.94 -18.51 20.07
C LYS A 186 5.81 -19.34 19.50
N GLY A 187 5.51 -20.49 20.10
CA GLY A 187 4.46 -21.40 19.63
C GLY A 187 4.66 -21.87 18.17
N GLY A 188 5.90 -22.15 17.77
CA GLY A 188 6.22 -22.60 16.41
C GLY A 188 6.21 -21.50 15.33
N LYS A 189 5.99 -20.23 15.70
CA LYS A 189 5.97 -19.09 14.75
C LYS A 189 7.01 -18.04 15.13
N TYR A 190 7.52 -17.31 14.15
CA TYR A 190 8.37 -16.14 14.43
C TYR A 190 7.56 -15.06 15.14
N ASN A 191 8.11 -14.53 16.23
CA ASN A 191 7.41 -13.54 17.06
C ASN A 191 7.63 -12.10 16.59
N ARG A 192 8.70 -11.84 15.82
CA ARG A 192 9.10 -10.51 15.35
C ARG A 192 9.48 -10.59 13.88
N GLU A 193 9.23 -9.50 13.16
CA GLU A 193 9.55 -9.40 11.74
C GLU A 193 10.90 -8.73 11.50
N ILE A 194 11.27 -7.74 12.30
CA ILE A 194 12.44 -6.91 12.04
C ILE A 194 13.11 -6.48 13.35
N ASP A 195 14.44 -6.43 13.36
CA ASP A 195 15.21 -5.86 14.47
C ASP A 195 15.87 -4.55 14.02
N LEU A 196 15.68 -3.50 14.81
CA LEU A 196 16.16 -2.15 14.58
C LEU A 196 17.53 -1.94 15.23
N SER A 197 18.36 -1.13 14.60
CA SER A 197 19.47 -0.44 15.30
C SER A 197 18.94 0.52 16.37
N LEU A 198 19.77 0.88 17.35
CA LEU A 198 19.42 1.91 18.34
C LEU A 198 19.10 3.26 17.65
N GLY A 199 19.84 3.63 16.62
CA GLY A 199 19.55 4.83 15.82
C GLY A 199 18.15 4.80 15.18
N ALA A 200 17.78 3.68 14.55
CA ALA A 200 16.45 3.52 13.96
C ALA A 200 15.34 3.50 15.02
N ALA A 201 15.59 2.86 16.16
CA ALA A 201 14.66 2.84 17.29
C ALA A 201 14.42 4.24 17.87
N LYS A 202 15.47 5.06 18.00
CA LYS A 202 15.35 6.47 18.43
C LYS A 202 14.49 7.27 17.45
N ALA A 203 14.74 7.14 16.14
CA ALA A 203 13.96 7.83 15.12
C ALA A 203 12.46 7.47 15.16
N LEU A 204 12.14 6.21 15.48
CA LEU A 204 10.77 5.71 15.59
C LEU A 204 10.11 5.94 16.96
N GLY A 205 10.85 6.42 17.95
CA GLY A 205 10.38 6.51 19.34
C GLY A 205 10.10 5.14 19.97
N ALA A 206 10.92 4.13 19.65
CA ALA A 206 10.72 2.73 20.04
C ALA A 206 11.57 2.29 21.24
N VAL A 207 12.51 3.11 21.71
CA VAL A 207 13.54 2.72 22.69
C VAL A 207 12.93 2.24 24.00
N GLU A 208 12.07 3.05 24.62
CA GLU A 208 11.47 2.76 25.93
C GLU A 208 10.49 1.59 25.88
N LYS A 209 9.68 1.49 24.82
CA LYS A 209 8.74 0.38 24.64
C LYS A 209 9.41 -0.96 24.36
N GLY A 210 10.60 -0.94 23.74
CA GLY A 210 11.36 -2.12 23.36
C GLY A 210 10.81 -2.85 22.14
N VAL A 211 9.51 -3.17 22.12
CA VAL A 211 8.80 -3.83 21.01
C VAL A 211 7.62 -2.97 20.59
N ILE A 212 7.50 -2.72 19.28
CA ILE A 212 6.43 -1.89 18.70
C ILE A 212 5.80 -2.55 17.47
N PRO A 213 4.50 -2.31 17.21
CA PRO A 213 3.89 -2.68 15.93
C PRO A 213 4.35 -1.72 14.82
N VAL A 214 4.73 -2.29 13.69
CA VAL A 214 5.27 -1.55 12.54
C VAL A 214 4.63 -1.98 11.24
N ARG A 215 4.57 -1.04 10.29
CA ARG A 215 4.38 -1.31 8.87
C ARG A 215 5.71 -1.24 8.15
N ILE A 216 5.99 -2.21 7.29
CA ILE A 216 7.24 -2.37 6.54
C ILE A 216 6.93 -2.24 5.05
N GLU A 217 7.53 -1.25 4.42
CA GLU A 217 7.31 -0.86 3.02
C GLU A 217 8.64 -0.93 2.25
N PRO A 218 8.82 -1.89 1.33
CA PRO A 218 10.03 -2.00 0.52
C PRO A 218 10.13 -0.89 -0.52
N LEU A 219 11.28 -0.20 -0.54
CA LEU A 219 11.59 0.88 -1.49
C LEU A 219 12.47 0.32 -2.61
N GLY A 220 11.86 -0.41 -3.54
CA GLY A 220 12.53 -1.05 -4.67
C GLY A 220 11.72 -2.18 -5.27
#